data_AF-A0A166L7K8-F1
#
_entry.id   AF-A0A166L7K8-F1
#
_cell.length_a   1.000
_cell.length_b   1.000
_cell.length_c   1.000
_cell.angle_alpha   90.00
_cell.angle_beta   90.00
_cell.angle_gamma   90.00
#
_symmetry.space_group_name_H-M   'P 1'
#
loop_
_entity.id
_entity.type
_entity.pdbx_description
1 polymer ?
#
loop_
_entity_poly.entity_id
_entity_poly.type
_entity_poly.pdbx_seq_one_letter_code
_entity_poly.pdbx_strand_id
1 'polypeptide(L)'
;EEDPASFSWIQKWAAIGDSFTAGIGAGNQLGQVFHNYNDWSCSRYDQSYPMLLNSAFGSAVEEFQFLACSGARSEGIYTQVTDKLGTDMNFVTLTAGGNDLCLAKENIDNILKPNLKSILLKLNDNMADDSIVVFNAYGQYFNTDDDKTCTEQQYWAITGILIQYWFSKALPLTAELRKKFNGLVIGINDAIKDVVNDVSKNGNVKYKIEWLHYAHSYFNSVADWDKWTYEGVRGQYCDPQGDGNYPDDKQPDLQFFKPDTRVREHTELRRKRGLEAYVPTQEEAAIMREYEELQRKDNIYDSSLWKSADPRAVARHRLSPRDTPSPPSCPGDNAGAIRKFIAMGITDSFGKNFHPNEKGHVTIASFAVDRLIKLRAEKLGKEANSCKVVDEFKCWQKDGSKGYAHPAVLDANYKDFCNTLDAPEHDVGWSIEKTYNEGTPDQSKFKIELTQNASEFDKDKCLEAFNKIIHSCDGSDSNNPMNWKFGGKWATGEYTYRVDIHRDNRPWPPPKEPVGDCRSEYKVLFNSIFIHGGGWATADFGQDTLKKQAGACIGSTPTHWKFWYYDKPDKDGNEWAASFNTPVFTRARCFNNDKVPNNSGGHVSGCGGTG
;
A
#
# COMPACT_ATOMS: atom_id res chain seq x y z
N GLU A 1 -23.11 1.63 20.19
CA GLU A 1 -22.67 0.99 18.93
C GLU A 1 -21.49 0.08 19.23
N GLU A 2 -21.46 -1.13 18.65
CA GLU A 2 -20.56 -2.20 19.11
C GLU A 2 -19.52 -2.67 18.08
N ASP A 3 -19.40 -2.02 16.93
CA ASP A 3 -18.35 -2.35 15.96
C ASP A 3 -17.04 -1.62 16.34
N PRO A 4 -15.92 -2.32 16.58
CA PRO A 4 -14.63 -1.69 16.81
C PRO A 4 -14.13 -0.80 15.66
N ALA A 5 -14.59 -1.04 14.44
CA ALA A 5 -14.25 -0.25 13.25
C ALA A 5 -15.16 0.98 13.05
N SER A 6 -16.21 1.14 13.86
CA SER A 6 -17.04 2.34 13.83
C SER A 6 -16.37 3.50 14.57
N PHE A 7 -16.34 4.66 13.93
CA PHE A 7 -15.77 5.90 14.48
C PHE A 7 -16.82 6.85 15.07
N SER A 8 -18.09 6.44 15.14
CA SER A 8 -19.21 7.28 15.62
C SER A 8 -19.06 7.77 17.06
N TRP A 9 -18.23 7.10 17.86
CA TRP A 9 -17.94 7.45 19.24
C TRP A 9 -16.87 8.55 19.39
N ILE A 10 -16.24 8.98 18.29
CA ILE A 10 -15.20 10.00 18.26
C ILE A 10 -15.84 11.35 17.97
N GLN A 11 -16.45 11.95 19.00
CA GLN A 11 -17.10 13.26 18.88
C GLN A 11 -16.12 14.40 19.13
N LYS A 12 -15.26 14.25 20.16
CA LYS A 12 -14.20 15.20 20.50
C LYS A 12 -12.85 14.55 20.38
N TRP A 13 -11.98 15.10 19.55
CA TRP A 13 -10.64 14.55 19.40
C TRP A 13 -9.59 15.61 19.05
N ALA A 14 -8.33 15.27 19.30
CA ALA A 14 -7.23 16.19 19.05
C ALA A 14 -5.99 15.51 18.46
N ALA A 15 -5.22 16.30 17.72
CA ALA A 15 -3.89 15.96 17.24
C ALA A 15 -2.86 16.91 17.83
N ILE A 16 -2.03 16.40 18.73
CA ILE A 16 -0.94 17.11 19.39
C ILE A 16 0.40 16.55 18.90
N GLY A 17 1.48 17.30 19.03
CA GLY A 17 2.81 16.77 18.73
C GLY A 17 3.70 17.73 17.94
N ASP A 18 4.65 17.13 17.24
CA ASP A 18 5.67 17.81 16.45
C ASP A 18 5.32 17.93 14.96
N SER A 19 6.33 18.15 14.12
CA SER A 19 6.21 18.33 12.67
C SER A 19 5.69 17.09 11.93
N PHE A 20 5.83 15.88 12.47
CA PHE A 20 5.22 14.68 11.88
C PHE A 20 3.70 14.67 12.07
N THR A 21 3.19 15.31 13.13
CA THR A 21 1.74 15.50 13.30
C THR A 21 1.23 16.74 12.58
N ALA A 22 2.00 17.83 12.52
CA ALA A 22 1.64 18.99 11.71
C ALA A 22 1.61 18.69 10.19
N GLY A 23 2.42 17.72 9.76
CA GLY A 23 2.46 17.20 8.39
C GLY A 23 3.14 18.13 7.40
N ILE A 24 4.28 18.67 7.81
CA ILE A 24 5.01 19.67 7.03
C ILE A 24 5.22 19.22 5.58
N GLY A 25 4.67 20.01 4.66
CA GLY A 25 4.82 19.82 3.23
C GLY A 25 3.81 18.89 2.57
N ALA A 26 2.93 18.21 3.32
CA ALA A 26 1.92 17.28 2.79
C ALA A 26 0.69 18.04 2.29
N GLY A 27 0.61 18.28 0.99
CA GLY A 27 -0.45 19.12 0.41
C GLY A 27 -0.20 20.63 0.64
N ASN A 28 -1.26 21.38 0.97
CA ASN A 28 -1.22 22.82 1.19
C ASN A 28 -1.11 23.16 2.68
N GLN A 29 -0.34 24.20 2.98
CA GLN A 29 -0.25 24.73 4.33
C GLN A 29 -1.59 25.38 4.73
N LEU A 30 -2.02 25.09 5.94
CA LEU A 30 -3.19 25.67 6.58
C LEU A 30 -2.85 27.06 7.13
N GLY A 31 -3.83 27.96 7.03
CA GLY A 31 -3.69 29.33 7.47
C GLY A 31 -2.77 30.19 6.58
N GLN A 32 -2.70 31.46 6.93
CA GLN A 32 -1.93 32.51 6.28
C GLN A 32 -1.43 33.49 7.34
N VAL A 33 -0.42 34.29 7.01
CA VAL A 33 0.16 35.30 7.91
C VAL A 33 -0.91 36.22 8.51
N PHE A 34 -1.96 36.55 7.75
CA PHE A 34 -3.02 37.47 8.17
C PHE A 34 -4.36 36.79 8.50
N HIS A 35 -4.47 35.47 8.33
CA HIS A 35 -5.70 34.70 8.56
C HIS A 35 -5.37 33.30 9.08
N ASN A 36 -5.88 32.91 10.26
CA ASN A 36 -5.51 31.64 10.92
C ASN A 36 -3.99 31.51 11.13
N TYR A 37 -3.38 32.57 11.69
CA TYR A 37 -1.94 32.67 11.94
C TYR A 37 -1.36 31.47 12.73
N ASN A 38 -2.12 30.91 13.67
CA ASN A 38 -1.66 29.77 14.46
C ASN A 38 -1.34 28.54 13.59
N ASP A 39 -2.20 28.22 12.62
CA ASP A 39 -1.97 27.09 11.71
C ASP A 39 -0.76 27.35 10.80
N TRP A 40 -0.64 28.60 10.32
CA TRP A 40 0.47 29.04 9.51
C TRP A 40 1.81 28.97 10.28
N SER A 41 1.86 29.56 11.48
CA SER A 41 3.06 29.59 12.33
C SER A 41 3.50 28.22 12.84
N CYS A 42 2.58 27.26 12.93
CA CYS A 42 2.87 25.89 13.32
C CYS A 42 3.12 24.95 12.13
N SER A 43 3.05 25.45 10.89
CA SER A 43 3.27 24.71 9.65
C SER A 43 2.40 23.45 9.56
N ARG A 44 1.09 23.62 9.78
CA ARG A 44 0.09 22.53 9.64
C ARG A 44 -0.39 22.41 8.20
N TYR A 45 -0.67 21.20 7.73
CA TYR A 45 -1.04 20.96 6.33
C TYR A 45 -2.32 20.13 6.17
N ASP A 46 -3.01 20.35 5.05
CA ASP A 46 -4.32 19.77 4.73
C ASP A 46 -4.29 18.27 4.35
N GLN A 47 -3.12 17.70 3.99
CA GLN A 47 -2.94 16.26 3.74
C GLN A 47 -2.09 15.57 4.82
N SER A 48 -1.94 16.20 5.98
CA SER A 48 -1.34 15.58 7.16
C SER A 48 -2.20 14.40 7.66
N TYR A 49 -1.58 13.44 8.35
CA TYR A 49 -2.30 12.26 8.84
C TYR A 49 -3.49 12.62 9.75
N PRO A 50 -3.46 13.67 10.60
CA PRO A 50 -4.65 14.09 11.33
C PRO A 50 -5.80 14.55 10.43
N MET A 51 -5.51 15.22 9.32
CA MET A 51 -6.54 15.65 8.38
C MET A 51 -7.18 14.46 7.66
N LEU A 52 -6.39 13.44 7.33
CA LEU A 52 -6.89 12.17 6.80
C LEU A 52 -7.79 11.44 7.81
N LEU A 53 -7.38 11.38 9.08
CA LEU A 53 -8.20 10.83 10.16
C LEU A 53 -9.50 11.61 10.35
N ASN A 54 -9.44 12.95 10.31
CA ASN A 54 -10.63 13.80 10.43
C ASN A 54 -11.65 13.48 9.33
N SER A 55 -11.16 13.33 8.09
CA SER A 55 -12.00 12.95 6.96
C SER A 55 -12.60 11.55 7.14
N ALA A 56 -11.84 10.60 7.70
CA ALA A 56 -12.30 9.23 7.94
C ALA A 56 -13.36 9.15 9.05
N PHE A 57 -13.24 9.98 10.10
CA PHE A 57 -14.23 10.03 11.19
C PHE A 57 -15.52 10.73 10.76
N GLY A 58 -15.44 11.64 9.78
CA GLY A 58 -16.60 12.21 9.11
C GLY A 58 -17.51 13.03 10.03
N SER A 59 -18.82 12.94 9.80
CA SER A 59 -19.81 13.80 10.46
C SER A 59 -20.05 13.50 11.95
N ALA A 60 -19.45 12.44 12.49
CA ALA A 60 -19.52 12.15 13.92
C ALA A 60 -18.70 13.12 14.78
N VAL A 61 -17.71 13.79 14.17
CA VAL A 61 -16.84 14.75 14.85
C VAL A 61 -17.59 16.05 15.11
N GLU A 62 -17.79 16.36 16.39
CA GLU A 62 -18.35 17.62 16.87
C GLU A 62 -17.24 18.67 17.12
N GLU A 63 -16.07 18.20 17.56
CA GLU A 63 -14.94 19.06 17.88
C GLU A 63 -13.61 18.38 17.50
N PHE A 64 -12.85 19.03 16.61
CA PHE A 64 -11.48 18.64 16.27
C PHE A 64 -10.49 19.74 16.64
N GLN A 65 -9.50 19.42 17.47
CA GLN A 65 -8.43 20.34 17.86
C GLN A 65 -7.09 19.93 17.22
N PHE A 66 -6.64 20.69 16.23
CA PHE A 66 -5.33 20.49 15.62
C PHE A 66 -4.30 21.41 16.30
N LEU A 67 -3.49 20.86 17.21
CA LEU A 67 -2.59 21.62 18.10
C LEU A 67 -1.11 21.38 17.84
N ALA A 68 -0.76 20.35 17.06
CA ALA A 68 0.62 20.02 16.70
C ALA A 68 1.36 21.23 16.09
N CYS A 69 2.68 21.28 16.28
CA CYS A 69 3.48 22.41 15.84
C CYS A 69 4.87 21.96 15.41
N SER A 70 5.31 22.44 14.24
CA SER A 70 6.67 22.19 13.76
C SER A 70 7.71 22.68 14.76
N GLY A 71 8.76 21.87 14.97
CA GLY A 71 9.82 22.15 15.95
C GLY A 71 9.43 21.96 17.42
N ALA A 72 8.20 21.54 17.74
CA ALA A 72 7.80 21.29 19.11
C ALA A 72 8.65 20.17 19.75
N ARG A 73 9.32 20.50 20.85
CA ARG A 73 9.96 19.55 21.77
C ARG A 73 8.93 19.06 22.80
N SER A 74 9.29 18.08 23.61
CA SER A 74 8.40 17.53 24.63
C SER A 74 7.82 18.59 25.58
N GLU A 75 8.58 19.64 25.93
CA GLU A 75 8.05 20.78 26.70
C GLU A 75 6.94 21.53 25.95
N GLY A 76 7.14 21.81 24.66
CA GLY A 76 6.14 22.47 23.82
C GLY A 76 4.89 21.61 23.63
N ILE A 77 5.04 20.28 23.55
CA ILE A 77 3.92 19.34 23.46
C ILE A 77 3.20 19.26 24.80
N TYR A 78 3.92 19.28 25.92
CA TYR A 78 3.33 19.40 27.26
C TYR A 78 2.47 20.66 27.37
N THR A 79 2.94 21.82 26.87
CA THR A 79 2.14 23.05 26.80
C THR A 79 0.93 22.92 25.88
N GLN A 80 1.00 22.15 24.78
CA GLN A 80 -0.19 21.87 23.95
C GLN A 80 -1.28 21.18 24.78
N VAL A 81 -0.90 20.25 25.67
CA VAL A 81 -1.82 19.56 26.57
C VAL A 81 -2.34 20.50 27.66
N THR A 82 -1.46 21.24 28.36
CA THR A 82 -1.89 21.99 29.55
C THR A 82 -2.63 23.28 29.24
N ASP A 83 -2.27 23.95 28.15
CA ASP A 83 -2.70 25.34 27.92
C ASP A 83 -3.73 25.46 26.79
N LYS A 84 -3.80 24.45 25.90
CA LYS A 84 -4.59 24.54 24.67
C LYS A 84 -5.60 23.43 24.50
N LEU A 85 -5.30 22.21 24.96
CA LEU A 85 -6.17 21.06 24.79
C LEU A 85 -7.44 21.21 25.64
N GLY A 86 -8.60 20.98 25.01
CA GLY A 86 -9.89 20.92 25.72
C GLY A 86 -9.99 19.74 26.67
N THR A 87 -11.12 19.61 27.37
CA THR A 87 -11.41 18.47 28.26
C THR A 87 -12.33 17.45 27.59
N ASP A 88 -12.48 16.30 28.23
CA ASP A 88 -13.39 15.23 27.81
C ASP A 88 -13.13 14.72 26.38
N MET A 89 -11.85 14.65 25.98
CA MET A 89 -11.43 14.13 24.68
C MET A 89 -11.71 12.64 24.57
N ASN A 90 -12.38 12.21 23.50
CA ASN A 90 -12.62 10.79 23.20
C ASN A 90 -11.39 10.14 22.56
N PHE A 91 -10.65 10.89 21.75
CA PHE A 91 -9.49 10.38 21.04
C PHE A 91 -8.38 11.44 20.97
N VAL A 92 -7.13 11.03 21.22
CA VAL A 92 -5.95 11.87 20.97
C VAL A 92 -4.89 11.08 20.23
N THR A 93 -4.28 11.69 19.22
CA THR A 93 -3.13 11.11 18.51
C THR A 93 -1.94 12.05 18.54
N LEU A 94 -0.73 11.49 18.58
CA LEU A 94 0.49 12.27 18.69
C LEU A 94 1.76 11.63 18.12
N THR A 95 2.71 12.50 17.79
CA THR A 95 4.15 12.21 17.61
C THR A 95 4.96 13.10 18.55
N ALA A 96 5.97 12.55 19.21
CA ALA A 96 6.86 13.32 20.08
C ALA A 96 8.22 12.62 20.23
N GLY A 97 9.26 13.41 20.49
CA GLY A 97 10.59 12.94 20.86
C GLY A 97 11.70 13.22 19.86
N GLY A 98 11.37 13.35 18.56
CA GLY A 98 12.37 13.62 17.52
C GLY A 98 13.18 14.90 17.78
N ASN A 99 12.51 15.97 18.24
CA ASN A 99 13.13 17.27 18.50
C ASN A 99 13.85 17.37 19.85
N ASP A 100 13.67 16.39 20.74
CA ASP A 100 14.27 16.37 22.09
C ASP A 100 15.71 15.82 22.09
N LEU A 101 16.11 15.10 21.03
CA LEU A 101 17.43 14.48 20.94
C LEU A 101 18.45 15.35 20.22
N CYS A 102 19.14 16.19 20.99
CA CYS A 102 20.29 16.97 20.52
C CYS A 102 21.64 16.21 20.62
N LEU A 103 21.78 15.03 19.99
CA LEU A 103 23.06 14.29 19.73
C LEU A 103 23.49 13.11 20.63
N ALA A 104 22.69 12.54 21.52
CA ALA A 104 23.17 11.36 22.24
C ALA A 104 22.08 10.34 22.57
N LYS A 105 22.39 9.06 22.32
CA LYS A 105 21.65 7.90 22.87
C LYS A 105 21.49 8.03 24.39
N GLU A 106 22.44 8.68 25.06
CA GLU A 106 22.44 8.96 26.51
C GLU A 106 21.29 9.87 26.98
N ASN A 107 20.69 10.66 26.09
CA ASN A 107 19.55 11.54 26.41
C ASN A 107 18.20 10.80 26.34
N ILE A 108 18.17 9.60 25.77
CA ILE A 108 16.92 8.83 25.63
C ILE A 108 16.36 8.47 27.01
N ASP A 109 17.18 7.82 27.84
CA ASP A 109 16.70 7.32 29.13
C ASP A 109 16.53 8.45 30.17
N ASN A 110 17.37 9.49 30.11
CA ASN A 110 17.41 10.52 31.15
C ASN A 110 16.52 11.74 30.86
N ILE A 111 16.16 12.00 29.60
CA ILE A 111 15.40 13.20 29.21
C ILE A 111 14.14 12.80 28.45
N LEU A 112 14.30 12.02 27.36
CA LEU A 112 13.18 11.71 26.48
C LEU A 112 12.11 10.88 27.22
N LYS A 113 12.48 9.73 27.80
CA LYS A 113 11.52 8.85 28.48
C LYS A 113 10.73 9.56 29.59
N PRO A 114 11.37 10.28 30.55
CA PRO A 114 10.63 11.03 31.56
C PRO A 114 9.68 12.08 30.97
N ASN A 115 10.12 12.82 29.94
CA ASN A 115 9.29 13.87 29.34
C ASN A 115 8.09 13.29 28.60
N LEU A 116 8.26 12.22 27.82
CA LEU A 116 7.15 11.51 27.17
C LEU A 116 6.16 10.99 28.21
N LYS A 117 6.67 10.41 29.31
CA LYS A 117 5.83 9.93 30.41
C LYS A 117 5.03 11.08 31.03
N SER A 118 5.64 12.22 31.30
CA SER A 118 4.95 13.40 31.83
C SER A 118 3.84 13.91 30.89
N ILE A 119 4.08 13.93 29.57
CA ILE A 119 3.04 14.31 28.59
C ILE A 119 1.85 13.36 28.70
N LEU A 120 2.09 12.05 28.67
CA LEU A 120 1.02 11.05 28.71
C LEU A 120 0.25 11.07 30.05
N LEU A 121 0.95 11.17 31.17
CA LEU A 121 0.31 11.30 32.48
C LEU A 121 -0.52 12.57 32.58
N LYS A 122 -0.03 13.70 32.04
CA LYS A 122 -0.76 14.96 32.06
C LYS A 122 -1.98 14.96 31.14
N LEU A 123 -1.86 14.29 29.98
CA LEU A 123 -2.94 14.13 29.01
C LEU A 123 -4.19 13.54 29.67
N ASN A 124 -4.02 12.68 30.68
CA ASN A 124 -5.11 12.07 31.44
C ASN A 124 -6.14 13.07 32.00
N ASP A 125 -5.73 14.30 32.32
CA ASP A 125 -6.62 15.35 32.85
C ASP A 125 -7.61 15.86 31.78
N ASN A 126 -7.23 15.76 30.51
CA ASN A 126 -8.01 16.22 29.35
C ASN A 126 -8.83 15.09 28.71
N MET A 127 -8.53 13.83 29.02
CA MET A 127 -9.18 12.67 28.43
C MET A 127 -10.50 12.32 29.14
N ALA A 128 -11.52 11.98 28.35
CA ALA A 128 -12.74 11.37 28.87
C ALA A 128 -12.46 9.96 29.42
N ASP A 129 -13.35 9.45 30.26
CA ASP A 129 -13.26 8.07 30.73
C ASP A 129 -13.38 7.08 29.56
N ASP A 130 -12.58 6.03 29.60
CA ASP A 130 -12.49 5.00 28.57
C ASP A 130 -12.21 5.53 27.13
N SER A 131 -11.60 6.69 27.01
CA SER A 131 -11.11 7.25 25.74
C SER A 131 -9.87 6.51 25.22
N ILE A 132 -9.38 6.86 24.03
CA ILE A 132 -8.22 6.20 23.40
C ILE A 132 -7.14 7.22 23.05
N VAL A 133 -5.89 6.85 23.28
CA VAL A 133 -4.71 7.58 22.81
C VAL A 133 -3.91 6.71 21.85
N VAL A 134 -3.52 7.25 20.70
CA VAL A 134 -2.66 6.55 19.73
C VAL A 134 -1.37 7.34 19.53
N PHE A 135 -0.26 6.75 19.97
CA PHE A 135 1.09 7.29 19.76
C PHE A 135 1.67 6.72 18.46
N ASN A 136 2.02 7.59 17.52
CA ASN A 136 2.66 7.21 16.26
C ASN A 136 4.19 7.20 16.40
N ALA A 137 4.83 6.15 15.88
CA ALA A 137 6.28 6.04 15.82
C ALA A 137 6.86 6.83 14.62
N TYR A 138 8.17 6.83 14.48
CA TYR A 138 8.89 7.41 13.32
C TYR A 138 9.40 6.32 12.38
N GLY A 139 9.48 6.60 11.08
CA GLY A 139 10.09 5.68 10.10
C GLY A 139 11.57 5.96 9.88
N GLN A 140 12.35 4.91 9.63
CA GLN A 140 13.76 4.98 9.26
C GLN A 140 13.93 5.54 7.85
N TYR A 141 14.71 6.61 7.72
CA TYR A 141 14.84 7.35 6.47
C TYR A 141 15.63 6.62 5.38
N PHE A 142 16.60 5.78 5.73
CA PHE A 142 17.64 5.37 4.78
C PHE A 142 17.72 3.84 4.63
N ASN A 143 17.72 3.35 3.38
CA ASN A 143 18.20 2.01 3.08
C ASN A 143 19.71 1.93 3.45
N THR A 144 20.22 0.76 3.86
CA THR A 144 21.62 0.59 4.28
C THR A 144 22.37 -0.54 3.57
N ASP A 145 21.79 -1.10 2.50
CA ASP A 145 22.25 -2.32 1.84
C ASP A 145 23.39 -2.05 0.84
N ASP A 146 23.31 -0.94 0.12
CA ASP A 146 24.32 -0.53 -0.86
C ASP A 146 24.74 0.93 -0.68
N ASP A 147 26.05 1.18 -0.77
CA ASP A 147 26.66 2.51 -0.67
C ASP A 147 26.70 3.26 -2.00
N LYS A 148 26.81 2.56 -3.13
CA LYS A 148 27.02 3.22 -4.42
C LYS A 148 25.84 4.09 -4.78
N THR A 149 24.64 3.62 -4.51
CA THR A 149 23.40 4.36 -4.76
C THR A 149 23.44 5.76 -4.12
N CYS A 150 23.84 5.88 -2.86
CA CYS A 150 23.79 7.15 -2.12
C CYS A 150 25.11 7.93 -2.03
N THR A 151 26.22 7.33 -2.44
CA THR A 151 27.54 8.00 -2.42
C THR A 151 28.08 8.29 -3.82
N GLU A 152 27.69 7.53 -4.84
CA GLU A 152 28.21 7.65 -6.22
C GLU A 152 27.12 7.98 -7.25
N GLN A 153 25.93 7.37 -7.14
CA GLN A 153 24.86 7.46 -8.14
C GLN A 153 23.84 8.57 -7.85
N GLN A 154 23.75 9.00 -6.59
CA GLN A 154 22.90 10.10 -6.15
C GLN A 154 23.73 11.14 -5.39
N TYR A 155 23.53 12.41 -5.74
CA TYR A 155 24.19 13.55 -5.11
C TYR A 155 23.40 14.04 -3.90
N TRP A 156 23.65 13.42 -2.74
CA TRP A 156 23.11 13.83 -1.44
C TRP A 156 23.91 14.96 -0.79
N ALA A 157 24.52 15.83 -1.59
CA ALA A 157 25.32 16.87 -1.01
C ALA A 157 24.41 17.92 -0.38
N ILE A 158 24.53 17.99 0.93
CA ILE A 158 23.90 18.93 1.82
C ILE A 158 24.51 20.35 1.61
N THR A 159 24.59 20.82 0.37
CA THR A 159 25.31 22.03 -0.02
C THR A 159 24.61 23.31 0.40
N GLY A 160 23.34 23.27 0.79
CA GLY A 160 22.66 24.42 1.41
C GLY A 160 23.14 24.71 2.85
N ILE A 161 23.69 23.73 3.55
CA ILE A 161 24.05 23.87 4.99
C ILE A 161 25.45 24.43 5.21
N LEU A 162 26.35 24.28 4.23
CA LEU A 162 27.75 24.70 4.37
C LEU A 162 28.03 26.09 3.79
N ILE A 163 27.05 26.82 3.27
CA ILE A 163 27.30 28.18 2.75
C ILE A 163 27.56 29.17 3.90
N GLN A 164 27.18 28.83 5.14
CA GLN A 164 27.58 29.61 6.32
C GLN A 164 28.95 29.21 6.89
N TYR A 165 29.63 28.18 6.36
CA TYR A 165 30.96 27.75 6.81
C TYR A 165 31.87 27.41 5.62
N TRP A 166 32.67 28.40 5.25
CA TRP A 166 33.78 28.37 4.30
C TRP A 166 34.50 27.00 4.15
N PHE A 167 34.69 26.56 2.90
CA PHE A 167 35.65 25.52 2.43
C PHE A 167 35.51 24.05 2.89
N SER A 168 34.31 23.49 3.08
CA SER A 168 34.16 22.05 3.36
C SER A 168 33.46 21.25 2.25
N LYS A 169 34.00 20.05 1.95
CA LYS A 169 33.39 19.06 1.05
C LYS A 169 32.10 18.54 1.67
N ALA A 170 31.12 18.21 0.83
CA ALA A 170 29.87 17.57 1.26
C ALA A 170 30.15 16.28 2.05
N LEU A 171 29.49 16.09 3.18
CA LEU A 171 29.56 14.85 3.96
C LEU A 171 28.88 13.72 3.17
N PRO A 172 29.61 12.67 2.76
CA PRO A 172 29.02 11.56 2.02
C PRO A 172 28.07 10.77 2.93
N LEU A 173 26.89 10.45 2.42
CA LEU A 173 25.85 9.70 3.13
C LEU A 173 26.14 8.19 3.06
N THR A 174 27.25 7.77 3.67
CA THR A 174 27.70 6.36 3.70
C THR A 174 26.72 5.48 4.49
N ALA A 175 26.79 4.17 4.30
CA ALA A 175 25.99 3.17 5.01
C ALA A 175 26.22 3.27 6.51
N GLU A 176 27.45 3.55 6.94
CA GLU A 176 27.75 3.78 8.35
C GLU A 176 26.98 5.00 8.91
N LEU A 177 26.95 6.11 8.17
CA LEU A 177 26.22 7.30 8.59
C LEU A 177 24.70 7.07 8.57
N ARG A 178 24.18 6.39 7.54
CA ARG A 178 22.77 5.99 7.43
C ARG A 178 22.35 5.07 8.58
N LYS A 179 23.19 4.09 8.94
CA LYS A 179 22.99 3.22 10.11
C LYS A 179 22.95 4.00 11.42
N LYS A 180 23.76 5.06 11.57
CA LYS A 180 23.69 5.95 12.74
C LYS A 180 22.37 6.71 12.80
N PHE A 181 21.89 7.25 11.68
CA PHE A 181 20.58 7.92 11.62
C PHE A 181 19.42 6.96 11.94
N ASN A 182 19.38 5.79 11.31
CA ASN A 182 18.35 4.78 11.60
C ASN A 182 18.45 4.30 13.05
N GLY A 183 19.65 4.14 13.61
CA GLY A 183 19.85 3.80 15.01
C GLY A 183 19.27 4.80 16.00
N LEU A 184 19.21 6.10 15.65
CA LEU A 184 18.53 7.12 16.45
C LEU A 184 17.01 6.94 16.37
N VAL A 185 16.45 6.68 15.18
CA VAL A 185 15.02 6.42 14.98
C VAL A 185 14.57 5.19 15.78
N ILE A 186 15.31 4.08 15.69
CA ILE A 186 15.07 2.87 16.48
C ILE A 186 15.07 3.20 17.97
N GLY A 187 16.10 3.91 18.45
CA GLY A 187 16.21 4.26 19.87
C GLY A 187 15.06 5.14 20.38
N ILE A 188 14.56 6.07 19.55
CA ILE A 188 13.37 6.87 19.87
C ILE A 188 12.14 5.97 19.94
N ASN A 189 11.93 5.13 18.92
CA ASN A 189 10.76 4.25 18.85
C ASN A 189 10.72 3.25 20.02
N ASP A 190 11.86 2.69 20.41
CA ASP A 190 11.99 1.82 21.58
C ASP A 190 11.64 2.58 22.87
N ALA A 191 12.11 3.83 23.00
CA ALA A 191 11.79 4.66 24.15
C ALA A 191 10.29 5.00 24.24
N ILE A 192 9.64 5.28 23.11
CA ILE A 192 8.20 5.51 23.05
C ILE A 192 7.46 4.23 23.48
N LYS A 193 7.83 3.06 22.93
CA LYS A 193 7.23 1.77 23.29
C LYS A 193 7.35 1.48 24.77
N ASP A 194 8.54 1.68 25.34
CA ASP A 194 8.80 1.52 26.77
C ASP A 194 7.88 2.41 27.63
N VAL A 195 7.80 3.69 27.29
CA VAL A 195 6.99 4.67 28.03
C VAL A 195 5.50 4.38 27.90
N VAL A 196 5.02 4.03 26.70
CA VAL A 196 3.61 3.67 26.47
C VAL A 196 3.24 2.42 27.28
N ASN A 197 4.10 1.41 27.31
CA ASN A 197 3.91 0.21 28.13
C ASN A 197 3.88 0.52 29.62
N ASP A 198 4.80 1.39 30.09
CA ASP A 198 4.86 1.80 31.49
C ASP A 198 3.64 2.62 31.91
N VAL A 199 3.20 3.60 31.10
CA VAL A 199 2.00 4.40 31.39
C VAL A 199 0.74 3.54 31.37
N SER A 200 0.62 2.64 30.40
CA SER A 200 -0.50 1.69 30.31
C SER A 200 -0.62 0.82 31.56
N LYS A 201 0.50 0.27 32.06
CA LYS A 201 0.52 -0.67 33.19
C LYS A 201 0.53 0.02 34.56
N ASN A 202 1.27 1.12 34.68
CA ASN A 202 1.61 1.74 35.97
C ASN A 202 1.14 3.19 36.09
N GLY A 203 0.65 3.82 35.03
CA GLY A 203 0.31 5.25 35.00
C GLY A 203 -1.04 5.62 35.60
N ASN A 204 -1.91 4.64 35.88
CA ASN A 204 -3.27 4.86 36.39
C ASN A 204 -4.07 5.89 35.54
N VAL A 205 -4.00 5.74 34.22
CA VAL A 205 -4.70 6.60 33.26
C VAL A 205 -6.09 6.07 32.92
N LYS A 206 -7.02 6.99 32.63
CA LYS A 206 -8.42 6.72 32.26
C LYS A 206 -8.58 6.20 30.83
N TYR A 207 -7.63 6.53 29.96
CA TYR A 207 -7.65 6.20 28.55
C TYR A 207 -6.91 4.90 28.24
N LYS A 208 -7.18 4.30 27.08
CA LYS A 208 -6.45 3.15 26.53
C LYS A 208 -5.36 3.61 25.55
N ILE A 209 -4.16 3.04 25.67
CA ILE A 209 -3.00 3.36 24.80
C ILE A 209 -2.18 2.13 24.40
N GLU A 210 -2.28 1.03 25.16
CA GLU A 210 -1.70 -0.28 24.83
C GLU A 210 -2.80 -1.34 24.66
N TRP A 211 -2.58 -2.31 23.75
CA TRP A 211 -3.44 -3.46 23.51
C TRP A 211 -2.89 -4.70 24.23
N LEU A 212 -3.57 -5.20 25.27
CA LEU A 212 -2.99 -6.18 26.21
C LEU A 212 -3.15 -7.64 25.77
N HIS A 213 -4.17 -7.97 24.97
CA HIS A 213 -4.51 -9.35 24.61
C HIS A 213 -3.47 -10.07 23.71
N TYR A 214 -2.44 -9.38 23.23
CA TYR A 214 -1.42 -9.92 22.33
C TYR A 214 0.02 -9.78 22.84
N ALA A 215 0.21 -9.66 24.16
CA ALA A 215 1.49 -9.41 24.84
C ALA A 215 2.59 -10.48 24.66
N HIS A 216 2.35 -11.55 23.90
CA HIS A 216 3.34 -12.61 23.59
C HIS A 216 3.89 -12.56 22.15
N SER A 217 3.46 -11.60 21.32
CA SER A 217 3.97 -11.46 19.96
C SER A 217 4.65 -10.11 19.75
N TYR A 218 5.58 -10.06 18.81
CA TYR A 218 6.35 -8.91 18.32
C TYR A 218 5.53 -7.68 17.82
N PHE A 219 4.25 -7.57 18.16
CA PHE A 219 3.35 -6.50 17.71
C PHE A 219 3.35 -5.31 18.68
N ASN A 220 3.65 -4.13 18.12
CA ASN A 220 4.05 -2.93 18.83
C ASN A 220 2.94 -2.30 19.69
N SER A 221 3.32 -1.76 20.85
CA SER A 221 2.44 -1.00 21.75
C SER A 221 2.01 0.38 21.21
N VAL A 222 2.51 0.74 20.03
CA VAL A 222 2.35 2.04 19.36
C VAL A 222 1.98 1.81 17.90
N ALA A 223 1.50 2.84 17.22
CA ALA A 223 1.28 2.82 15.77
C ALA A 223 2.64 2.93 15.05
N ASP A 224 3.32 1.79 14.91
CA ASP A 224 4.66 1.68 14.35
C ASP A 224 4.62 1.28 12.87
N TRP A 225 4.89 2.24 12.00
CA TRP A 225 4.91 2.10 10.55
C TRP A 225 6.32 1.96 9.97
N ASP A 226 7.36 1.91 10.82
CA ASP A 226 8.75 1.85 10.38
C ASP A 226 9.01 0.61 9.51
N LYS A 227 8.60 -0.56 10.01
CA LYS A 227 8.78 -1.83 9.30
C LYS A 227 8.15 -1.85 7.91
N TRP A 228 6.96 -1.27 7.77
CA TRP A 228 6.29 -1.14 6.48
C TRP A 228 7.12 -0.31 5.49
N THR A 229 7.74 0.76 5.98
CA THR A 229 8.57 1.65 5.18
C THR A 229 9.70 0.91 4.48
N TYR A 230 10.39 -0.02 5.14
CA TYR A 230 11.56 -0.68 4.53
C TYR A 230 11.31 -2.12 4.04
N GLU A 231 10.42 -2.90 4.68
CA GLU A 231 10.08 -4.27 4.22
C GLU A 231 8.85 -4.31 3.30
N GLY A 232 7.90 -3.39 3.47
CA GLY A 232 6.63 -3.40 2.73
C GLY A 232 6.73 -2.71 1.38
N VAL A 233 7.19 -1.45 1.38
CA VAL A 233 7.10 -0.57 0.20
C VAL A 233 8.45 -0.03 -0.29
N ARG A 234 9.56 -0.40 0.36
CA ARG A 234 10.91 0.12 0.02
C ARG A 234 10.94 1.65 -0.04
N GLY A 235 10.19 2.27 0.87
CA GLY A 235 9.92 3.69 0.92
C GLY A 235 11.01 4.54 1.56
N GLN A 236 12.23 4.02 1.64
CA GLN A 236 13.38 4.72 2.21
C GLN A 236 14.20 5.42 1.11
N TYR A 237 14.93 6.46 1.49
CA TYR A 237 16.00 7.01 0.65
C TYR A 237 17.08 5.97 0.38
N CYS A 238 17.91 6.24 -0.63
CA CYS A 238 19.07 5.42 -0.97
C CYS A 238 18.75 3.99 -1.39
N ASP A 239 17.49 3.69 -1.72
CA ASP A 239 17.15 2.34 -2.16
C ASP A 239 17.77 2.06 -3.54
N PRO A 240 18.34 0.85 -3.78
CA PRO A 240 19.19 0.57 -4.94
C PRO A 240 18.54 0.70 -6.32
N GLN A 241 17.20 0.75 -6.40
CA GLN A 241 16.50 0.93 -7.68
C GLN A 241 16.24 2.40 -8.01
N GLY A 242 16.40 3.31 -7.04
CA GLY A 242 16.13 4.73 -7.23
C GLY A 242 17.16 5.41 -8.10
N ASP A 243 16.71 6.22 -9.04
CA ASP A 243 17.58 6.91 -10.01
C ASP A 243 17.94 8.34 -9.58
N GLY A 244 17.43 8.79 -8.44
CA GLY A 244 17.70 10.12 -7.89
C GLY A 244 16.63 11.16 -8.20
N ASN A 245 15.63 10.85 -9.02
CA ASN A 245 14.48 11.75 -9.22
C ASN A 245 13.64 11.91 -7.94
N TYR A 246 12.80 12.95 -7.93
CA TYR A 246 11.66 13.09 -7.02
C TYR A 246 10.51 13.84 -7.73
N PRO A 247 9.33 13.22 -7.91
CA PRO A 247 9.04 11.80 -7.67
C PRO A 247 9.91 10.87 -8.53
N ASP A 248 10.17 9.65 -8.07
CA ASP A 248 10.98 8.63 -8.75
C ASP A 248 10.07 7.50 -9.23
N ASP A 249 9.96 7.31 -10.55
CA ASP A 249 9.08 6.29 -11.14
C ASP A 249 9.47 4.85 -10.75
N LYS A 250 10.73 4.63 -10.32
CA LYS A 250 11.21 3.33 -9.83
C LYS A 250 11.00 3.14 -8.33
N GLN A 251 10.65 4.21 -7.61
CA GLN A 251 10.28 4.21 -6.20
C GLN A 251 8.95 4.96 -6.02
N PRO A 252 7.86 4.47 -6.64
CA PRO A 252 6.58 5.15 -6.55
C PRO A 252 6.14 5.29 -5.09
N ASP A 253 6.50 4.35 -4.22
CA ASP A 253 6.07 4.29 -2.82
C ASP A 253 7.11 4.83 -1.82
N LEU A 254 7.99 5.74 -2.26
CA LEU A 254 8.83 6.53 -1.36
C LEU A 254 7.94 7.23 -0.31
N GLN A 255 8.26 7.08 0.98
CA GLN A 255 7.39 7.54 2.08
C GLN A 255 7.76 8.93 2.60
N PHE A 256 8.86 9.52 2.14
CA PHE A 256 9.36 10.80 2.63
C PHE A 256 9.68 11.76 1.49
N PHE A 257 9.62 13.07 1.76
CA PHE A 257 10.00 14.08 0.76
C PHE A 257 11.49 14.05 0.47
N LYS A 258 11.87 14.04 -0.81
CA LYS A 258 13.27 13.98 -1.21
C LYS A 258 13.61 15.14 -2.15
N PRO A 259 14.81 15.73 -2.05
CA PRO A 259 15.30 16.66 -3.07
C PRO A 259 15.67 15.90 -4.37
N ASP A 260 15.77 16.59 -5.52
CA ASP A 260 16.35 16.00 -6.74
C ASP A 260 17.84 15.70 -6.49
N THR A 261 18.19 14.41 -6.42
CA THR A 261 19.55 13.94 -6.13
C THR A 261 20.24 13.37 -7.35
N ARG A 262 19.80 13.66 -8.58
CA ARG A 262 20.48 13.17 -9.79
C ARG A 262 21.88 13.73 -9.94
N VAL A 263 22.82 12.86 -10.29
CA VAL A 263 24.16 13.28 -10.74
C VAL A 263 24.03 13.81 -12.17
N ARG A 264 23.95 15.14 -12.33
CA ARG A 264 23.96 15.76 -13.67
C ARG A 264 25.37 15.71 -14.23
N GLU A 265 25.55 15.08 -15.41
CA GLU A 265 26.79 15.22 -16.18
C GLU A 265 27.08 16.71 -16.38
N HIS A 266 28.22 17.17 -15.87
CA HIS A 266 28.66 18.54 -16.05
C HIS A 266 29.02 18.76 -17.52
N THR A 267 28.13 19.38 -18.30
CA THR A 267 28.62 20.37 -19.27
C THR A 267 29.10 21.57 -18.44
N GLU A 268 30.42 21.72 -18.38
CA GLU A 268 31.20 22.80 -17.75
C GLU A 268 30.64 24.23 -17.95
N LEU A 269 29.71 24.44 -18.90
CA LEU A 269 29.22 25.74 -19.31
C LEU A 269 28.04 26.31 -18.51
N ARG A 270 27.29 25.50 -17.74
CA ARG A 270 26.18 26.05 -16.91
C ARG A 270 26.61 26.53 -15.53
N ARG A 271 27.84 26.18 -15.10
CA ARG A 271 28.49 26.70 -13.88
C ARG A 271 28.73 28.22 -13.94
N LYS A 272 28.62 28.85 -15.11
CA LYS A 272 28.78 30.30 -15.32
C LYS A 272 27.50 31.08 -15.67
N ARG A 273 26.33 30.44 -15.81
CA ARG A 273 25.10 31.15 -16.26
C ARG A 273 23.84 30.97 -15.41
N GLY A 274 23.89 30.22 -14.31
CA GLY A 274 22.79 30.12 -13.34
C GLY A 274 23.03 30.88 -12.03
N LEU A 275 24.17 31.57 -11.92
CA LEU A 275 24.55 32.43 -10.79
C LEU A 275 24.30 33.90 -11.18
N GLU A 276 23.05 34.27 -11.36
CA GLU A 276 22.63 35.57 -10.85
C GLU A 276 21.88 35.25 -9.57
N ALA A 277 22.63 35.32 -8.46
CA ALA A 277 22.02 35.38 -7.15
C ALA A 277 21.01 36.53 -7.18
N TYR A 278 19.76 36.25 -6.87
CA TYR A 278 18.87 37.31 -6.43
C TYR A 278 19.49 37.88 -5.15
N VAL A 279 20.18 39.01 -5.31
CA VAL A 279 20.70 39.82 -4.22
C VAL A 279 19.51 40.71 -3.84
N PRO A 280 18.89 40.51 -2.67
CA PRO A 280 17.82 41.39 -2.23
C PRO A 280 18.36 42.82 -2.22
N THR A 281 17.58 43.74 -2.74
CA THR A 281 17.91 45.17 -2.64
C THR A 281 18.08 45.55 -1.17
N GLN A 282 18.81 46.64 -0.87
CA GLN A 282 18.96 47.06 0.53
C GLN A 282 17.61 47.32 1.21
N GLU A 283 16.58 47.67 0.44
CA GLU A 283 15.19 47.79 0.90
C GLU A 283 14.58 46.43 1.27
N GLU A 284 14.69 45.41 0.41
CA GLU A 284 14.17 44.06 0.70
C GLU A 284 14.94 43.38 1.85
N ALA A 285 16.25 43.59 1.95
CA ALA A 285 17.04 43.12 3.08
C ALA A 285 16.70 43.85 4.39
N ALA A 286 16.28 45.12 4.32
CA ALA A 286 15.79 45.87 5.47
C ALA A 286 14.40 45.39 5.90
N ILE A 287 13.48 45.17 4.95
CA ILE A 287 12.13 44.63 5.19
C ILE A 287 12.21 43.25 5.83
N MET A 288 13.12 42.38 5.38
CA MET A 288 13.32 41.05 5.96
C MET A 288 13.90 41.10 7.39
N ARG A 289 14.83 42.02 7.66
CA ARG A 289 15.34 42.25 9.03
C ARG A 289 14.29 42.86 9.95
N GLU A 290 13.45 43.74 9.41
CA GLU A 290 12.32 44.33 10.13
C GLU A 290 11.26 43.26 10.44
N TYR A 291 10.97 42.35 9.52
CA TYR A 291 10.12 41.16 9.75
C TYR A 291 10.69 40.23 10.82
N GLU A 292 12.00 39.93 10.80
CA GLU A 292 12.68 39.13 11.83
C GLU A 292 12.74 39.84 13.20
N GLU A 293 12.83 41.17 13.23
CA GLU A 293 12.73 41.95 14.47
C GLU A 293 11.29 42.02 15.01
N LEU A 294 10.28 42.12 14.15
CA LEU A 294 8.86 42.09 14.54
C LEU A 294 8.48 40.73 15.14
N GLN A 295 8.93 39.63 14.51
CA GLN A 295 8.78 38.26 15.03
C GLN A 295 9.44 38.06 16.41
N ARG A 296 10.59 38.71 16.67
CA ARG A 296 11.25 38.69 17.99
C ARG A 296 10.58 39.61 19.02
N LYS A 297 10.05 40.75 18.60
CA LYS A 297 9.48 41.76 19.50
C LYS A 297 8.07 41.41 19.97
N ASP A 298 7.27 40.74 19.14
CA ASP A 298 5.89 40.37 19.49
C ASP A 298 5.78 39.19 20.46
N ASN A 299 6.83 38.37 20.63
CA ASN A 299 6.82 37.21 21.52
C ASN A 299 7.48 37.40 22.90
N ILE A 300 7.86 38.63 23.26
CA ILE A 300 8.45 38.92 24.59
C ILE A 300 7.64 39.97 25.38
N TYR A 301 6.85 40.84 24.73
CA TYR A 301 6.30 42.03 25.39
C TYR A 301 4.78 42.07 25.66
N ASP A 302 4.00 41.00 25.42
CA ASP A 302 2.60 40.93 25.88
C ASP A 302 2.24 39.63 26.64
N SER A 303 3.22 39.05 27.33
CA SER A 303 2.94 38.05 28.36
C SER A 303 2.65 38.74 29.70
N SER A 304 1.72 38.19 30.47
CA SER A 304 1.32 38.66 31.82
C SER A 304 2.47 38.71 32.84
N LEU A 305 3.68 38.28 32.47
CA LEU A 305 4.90 38.37 33.29
C LEU A 305 5.50 39.78 33.30
N TRP A 306 5.24 40.62 32.30
CA TRP A 306 5.90 41.93 32.16
C TRP A 306 5.12 43.15 32.65
N LYS A 307 3.88 42.94 33.08
CA LYS A 307 3.06 43.96 33.77
C LYS A 307 2.95 43.72 35.29
N SER A 308 3.70 42.76 35.84
CA SER A 308 3.68 42.41 37.27
C SER A 308 4.85 43.08 38.02
N ALA A 309 4.54 43.69 39.16
CA ALA A 309 5.52 44.37 40.02
C ALA A 309 6.52 43.43 40.71
N ASP A 310 6.28 42.10 40.71
CA ASP A 310 7.26 41.10 41.15
C ASP A 310 7.19 39.80 40.31
N PRO A 311 7.98 39.71 39.23
CA PRO A 311 8.03 38.55 38.34
C PRO A 311 8.55 37.26 39.01
N ARG A 312 9.31 37.36 40.11
CA ARG A 312 9.87 36.19 40.81
C ARG A 312 8.85 35.50 41.72
N ALA A 313 7.81 36.20 42.15
CA ALA A 313 6.74 35.63 42.97
C ALA A 313 5.72 34.84 42.12
N VAL A 314 5.38 35.34 40.93
CA VAL A 314 4.45 34.66 39.99
C VAL A 314 5.09 33.40 39.38
N ALA A 315 6.38 33.43 39.05
CA ALA A 315 7.13 32.26 38.61
C ALA A 315 7.22 31.18 39.70
N ARG A 316 7.43 31.57 40.98
CA ARG A 316 7.44 30.63 42.11
C ARG A 316 6.07 30.05 42.45
N HIS A 317 4.98 30.75 42.17
CA HIS A 317 3.63 30.27 42.42
C HIS A 317 3.11 29.29 41.34
N ARG A 318 3.73 29.28 40.14
CA ARG A 318 3.46 28.32 39.06
C ARG A 318 4.37 27.09 39.08
N LEU A 319 5.46 27.13 39.85
CA LEU A 319 6.42 26.05 39.99
C LEU A 319 6.12 25.24 41.26
N SER A 320 5.07 24.42 41.20
CA SER A 320 4.96 23.29 42.13
C SER A 320 5.96 22.21 41.66
N PRO A 321 6.95 21.78 42.46
CA PRO A 321 8.11 21.01 41.98
C PRO A 321 7.86 19.54 41.58
N ARG A 322 6.61 19.11 41.35
CA ARG A 322 6.30 17.70 41.11
C ARG A 322 5.86 17.33 39.68
N ASP A 323 5.42 18.29 38.86
CA ASP A 323 4.69 17.93 37.62
C ASP A 323 5.16 18.62 36.32
N THR A 324 6.18 19.49 36.32
CA THR A 324 6.70 20.12 35.08
C THR A 324 7.91 19.35 34.52
N PRO A 325 7.90 18.94 33.23
CA PRO A 325 9.07 18.35 32.57
C PRO A 325 10.31 19.25 32.70
N SER A 326 11.48 18.67 32.92
CA SER A 326 12.72 19.44 33.00
C SER A 326 13.01 20.09 31.64
N PRO A 327 13.29 21.41 31.58
CA PRO A 327 13.76 22.03 30.35
C PRO A 327 15.08 21.33 29.95
N PRO A 328 15.27 20.94 28.68
CA PRO A 328 16.48 20.24 28.27
C PRO A 328 17.70 21.16 28.40
N SER A 329 18.42 21.06 29.52
CA SER A 329 19.71 21.71 29.71
C SER A 329 20.79 20.80 29.13
N CYS A 330 21.17 21.04 27.87
CA CYS A 330 22.20 20.27 27.17
C CYS A 330 23.61 20.55 27.77
N PRO A 331 24.35 19.56 28.28
CA PRO A 331 25.74 19.74 28.69
C PRO A 331 26.69 19.58 27.49
N GLY A 332 27.62 20.52 27.29
CA GLY A 332 28.82 20.33 26.43
C GLY A 332 28.82 21.14 25.13
N ASP A 333 29.40 22.34 25.16
CA ASP A 333 29.43 23.26 24.00
C ASP A 333 30.50 22.97 22.93
N ASN A 334 31.24 21.86 23.01
CA ASN A 334 32.42 21.62 22.15
C ASN A 334 32.35 20.33 21.29
N ALA A 335 31.25 20.09 20.55
CA ALA A 335 31.17 18.94 19.62
C ALA A 335 30.52 19.27 18.26
N GLY A 336 31.35 19.29 17.18
CA GLY A 336 31.07 18.74 15.84
C GLY A 336 30.01 19.34 14.89
N ALA A 337 30.20 19.08 13.59
CA ALA A 337 29.32 19.49 12.47
C ALA A 337 27.88 18.92 12.54
N ILE A 338 27.69 17.79 13.22
CA ILE A 338 26.37 17.16 13.45
C ILE A 338 25.49 18.07 14.34
N ARG A 339 26.08 18.89 15.24
CA ARG A 339 25.35 19.87 16.07
C ARG A 339 24.66 20.95 15.26
N LYS A 340 25.25 21.39 14.16
CA LYS A 340 24.62 22.40 13.28
C LYS A 340 23.41 21.83 12.54
N PHE A 341 23.47 20.56 12.14
CA PHE A 341 22.38 19.94 11.38
C PHE A 341 21.10 19.71 12.21
N ILE A 342 21.25 19.35 13.50
CA ILE A 342 20.13 18.96 14.37
C ILE A 342 19.62 20.12 15.24
N ALA A 343 20.47 21.10 15.59
CA ALA A 343 20.08 22.23 16.44
C ALA A 343 19.53 23.44 15.66
N MET A 344 19.64 23.46 14.33
CA MET A 344 19.08 24.53 13.51
C MET A 344 17.60 24.21 13.28
N GLY A 345 16.71 25.09 13.75
CA GLY A 345 15.35 25.19 13.21
C GLY A 345 15.46 25.36 11.70
N ILE A 346 15.30 24.24 11.00
CA ILE A 346 15.44 24.15 9.56
C ILE A 346 14.21 24.79 8.96
N THR A 347 14.41 25.78 8.09
CA THR A 347 13.33 26.44 7.32
C THR A 347 12.42 25.38 6.71
N ASP A 348 11.10 25.64 6.66
CA ASP A 348 10.10 24.65 6.26
C ASP A 348 10.42 23.91 4.95
N SER A 349 11.02 24.60 3.97
CA SER A 349 11.42 24.01 2.69
C SER A 349 12.55 22.98 2.75
N PHE A 350 13.45 23.06 3.74
CA PHE A 350 14.56 22.11 3.91
C PHE A 350 14.23 21.03 4.94
N GLY A 351 13.55 21.42 6.03
CA GLY A 351 13.09 20.48 7.05
C GLY A 351 12.20 19.39 6.47
N LYS A 352 11.31 19.78 5.55
CA LYS A 352 10.44 18.89 4.76
C LYS A 352 11.12 17.61 4.27
N ASN A 353 12.41 17.64 3.91
CA ASN A 353 13.13 16.47 3.39
C ASN A 353 13.39 15.35 4.41
N PHE A 354 13.01 15.51 5.68
CA PHE A 354 13.02 14.45 6.70
C PHE A 354 11.63 14.24 7.28
N HIS A 355 10.60 14.55 6.49
CA HIS A 355 9.22 14.38 6.86
C HIS A 355 8.51 13.42 5.91
N PRO A 356 7.48 12.71 6.40
CA PRO A 356 6.65 11.89 5.55
C PRO A 356 6.06 12.74 4.44
N ASN A 357 6.06 12.21 3.22
CA ASN A 357 5.28 12.83 2.13
C ASN A 357 3.81 12.45 2.24
N GLU A 358 3.01 12.81 1.26
CA GLU A 358 1.58 12.50 1.22
C GLU A 358 1.33 10.99 1.39
N LYS A 359 2.13 10.12 0.76
CA LYS A 359 2.05 8.66 0.94
C LYS A 359 2.46 8.23 2.35
N GLY A 360 3.51 8.83 2.89
CA GLY A 360 3.93 8.63 4.27
C GLY A 360 2.82 8.98 5.28
N HIS A 361 2.08 10.07 5.05
CA HIS A 361 0.94 10.44 5.89
C HIS A 361 -0.25 9.50 5.75
N VAL A 362 -0.52 8.96 4.56
CA VAL A 362 -1.50 7.88 4.36
C VAL A 362 -1.09 6.63 5.15
N THR A 363 0.18 6.26 5.11
CA THR A 363 0.72 5.15 5.89
C THR A 363 0.55 5.39 7.40
N ILE A 364 0.97 6.55 7.91
CA ILE A 364 0.82 6.88 9.34
C ILE A 364 -0.66 6.84 9.75
N ALA A 365 -1.56 7.42 8.96
CA ALA A 365 -2.99 7.37 9.21
C ALA A 365 -3.51 5.93 9.27
N SER A 366 -3.07 5.07 8.34
CA SER A 366 -3.48 3.66 8.28
C SER A 366 -3.07 2.89 9.54
N PHE A 367 -1.83 3.06 9.99
CA PHE A 367 -1.33 2.45 11.23
C PHE A 367 -2.01 3.04 12.47
N ALA A 368 -2.32 4.33 12.47
CA ALA A 368 -3.06 4.98 13.55
C ALA A 368 -4.49 4.44 13.66
N VAL A 369 -5.20 4.27 12.54
CA VAL A 369 -6.55 3.67 12.48
C VAL A 369 -6.52 2.22 12.92
N ASP A 370 -5.61 1.40 12.40
CA ASP A 370 -5.47 0.00 12.81
C ASP A 370 -5.26 -0.10 14.33
N ARG A 371 -4.40 0.78 14.88
CA ARG A 371 -4.16 0.82 16.32
C ARG A 371 -5.40 1.26 17.10
N LEU A 372 -6.09 2.30 16.63
CA LEU A 372 -7.33 2.79 17.22
C LEU A 372 -8.40 1.70 17.29
N ILE A 373 -8.60 0.96 16.19
CA ILE A 373 -9.56 -0.14 16.10
C ILE A 373 -9.18 -1.26 17.07
N LYS A 374 -7.90 -1.63 17.16
CA LYS A 374 -7.40 -2.65 18.11
C LYS A 374 -7.68 -2.27 19.56
N LEU A 375 -7.37 -1.03 19.95
CA LEU A 375 -7.63 -0.52 21.29
C LEU A 375 -9.14 -0.44 21.57
N ARG A 376 -9.94 -0.06 20.56
CA ARG A 376 -11.40 -0.05 20.68
C ARG A 376 -11.97 -1.45 20.82
N ALA A 377 -11.45 -2.43 20.08
CA ALA A 377 -11.89 -3.82 20.14
C ALA A 377 -11.67 -4.41 21.54
N GLU A 378 -10.51 -4.17 22.14
CA GLU A 378 -10.24 -4.57 23.51
C GLU A 378 -11.19 -3.93 24.51
N LYS A 379 -11.45 -2.62 24.39
CA LYS A 379 -12.45 -1.93 25.24
C LYS A 379 -13.82 -2.59 25.11
N LEU A 380 -14.20 -2.99 23.90
CA LEU A 380 -15.49 -3.64 23.62
C LEU A 380 -15.49 -5.15 23.96
N GLY A 381 -14.37 -5.73 24.38
CA GLY A 381 -14.25 -7.18 24.61
C GLY A 381 -14.42 -8.00 23.33
N LYS A 382 -14.03 -7.44 22.18
CA LYS A 382 -14.17 -8.06 20.85
C LYS A 382 -12.80 -8.32 20.23
N GLU A 383 -12.78 -9.23 19.27
CA GLU A 383 -11.61 -9.44 18.41
C GLU A 383 -11.36 -8.22 17.52
N ALA A 384 -10.10 -7.81 17.45
CA ALA A 384 -9.67 -6.71 16.59
C ALA A 384 -9.54 -7.20 15.14
N ASN A 385 -10.68 -7.40 14.48
CA ASN A 385 -10.71 -7.71 13.05
C ASN A 385 -10.51 -6.44 12.22
N SER A 386 -9.40 -5.72 12.41
CA SER A 386 -9.09 -4.49 11.64
C SER A 386 -8.66 -4.79 10.20
N CYS A 387 -8.22 -6.02 9.90
CA CYS A 387 -7.94 -6.52 8.55
C CYS A 387 -7.94 -8.05 8.58
N LYS A 388 -9.00 -8.72 8.10
CA LYS A 388 -8.82 -10.10 7.60
C LYS A 388 -8.10 -9.98 6.26
N VAL A 389 -6.76 -9.99 6.27
CA VAL A 389 -6.00 -10.26 5.04
C VAL A 389 -6.30 -11.71 4.67
N VAL A 390 -7.32 -11.92 3.86
CA VAL A 390 -7.57 -13.22 3.23
C VAL A 390 -6.76 -13.21 1.95
N ASP A 391 -5.43 -13.43 2.04
CA ASP A 391 -4.66 -13.87 0.88
C ASP A 391 -4.68 -15.39 0.88
N GLU A 392 -5.72 -15.97 0.27
CA GLU A 392 -5.95 -17.40 0.20
C GLU A 392 -5.94 -17.83 -1.27
N PHE A 393 -4.89 -18.53 -1.68
CA PHE A 393 -4.77 -19.11 -3.01
C PHE A 393 -4.97 -20.63 -2.97
N LYS A 394 -5.99 -21.13 -3.68
CA LYS A 394 -6.36 -22.55 -3.75
C LYS A 394 -6.51 -23.03 -5.18
N CYS A 395 -6.04 -24.25 -5.43
CA CYS A 395 -6.17 -24.92 -6.71
C CYS A 395 -7.06 -26.15 -6.56
N TRP A 396 -8.11 -26.25 -7.37
CA TRP A 396 -9.13 -27.28 -7.22
C TRP A 396 -8.61 -28.70 -7.40
N GLN A 397 -7.57 -28.88 -8.21
CA GLN A 397 -6.93 -30.19 -8.38
C GLN A 397 -6.36 -30.73 -7.06
N LYS A 398 -5.78 -29.86 -6.22
CA LYS A 398 -5.22 -30.26 -4.90
C LYS A 398 -6.31 -30.66 -3.91
N ASP A 399 -7.51 -30.13 -4.10
CA ASP A 399 -8.71 -30.44 -3.32
C ASP A 399 -9.52 -31.62 -3.91
N GLY A 400 -8.95 -32.33 -4.90
CA GLY A 400 -9.53 -33.55 -5.46
C GLY A 400 -10.45 -33.36 -6.66
N SER A 401 -10.59 -32.14 -7.20
CA SER A 401 -11.33 -31.91 -8.44
C SER A 401 -10.68 -32.63 -9.62
N LYS A 402 -11.52 -33.26 -10.44
CA LYS A 402 -11.14 -33.89 -11.72
C LYS A 402 -11.50 -33.05 -12.93
N GLY A 403 -12.12 -31.88 -12.72
CA GLY A 403 -12.49 -30.98 -13.81
C GLY A 403 -11.26 -30.29 -14.40
N TYR A 404 -11.16 -30.29 -15.72
CA TYR A 404 -10.13 -29.57 -16.46
C TYR A 404 -10.66 -29.01 -17.76
N ALA A 405 -10.02 -27.95 -18.27
CA ALA A 405 -10.41 -27.24 -19.47
C ALA A 405 -9.20 -26.77 -20.29
N HIS A 406 -9.42 -26.54 -21.58
CA HIS A 406 -8.37 -26.10 -22.49
C HIS A 406 -7.90 -24.66 -22.16
N PRO A 407 -6.58 -24.38 -22.12
CA PRO A 407 -6.06 -23.08 -21.69
C PRO A 407 -6.54 -21.92 -22.56
N ALA A 408 -6.53 -22.09 -23.89
CA ALA A 408 -6.98 -21.03 -24.81
C ALA A 408 -8.45 -20.64 -24.62
N VAL A 409 -9.29 -21.58 -24.16
CA VAL A 409 -10.72 -21.32 -23.91
C VAL A 409 -10.88 -20.51 -22.63
N LEU A 410 -10.21 -20.91 -21.54
CA LEU A 410 -10.24 -20.13 -20.30
C LEU A 410 -9.61 -18.74 -20.48
N ASP A 411 -8.55 -18.62 -21.29
CA ASP A 411 -7.89 -17.35 -21.58
C ASP A 411 -8.79 -16.37 -22.33
N ALA A 412 -9.61 -16.87 -23.26
CA ALA A 412 -10.61 -16.07 -23.93
C ALA A 412 -11.73 -15.66 -22.95
N ASN A 413 -12.20 -16.62 -22.14
CA ASN A 413 -13.32 -16.42 -21.23
C ASN A 413 -13.05 -15.40 -20.13
N TYR A 414 -11.88 -15.45 -19.45
CA TYR A 414 -11.61 -14.47 -18.38
C TYR A 414 -11.42 -13.06 -18.94
N LYS A 415 -10.84 -12.94 -20.14
CA LYS A 415 -10.72 -11.65 -20.84
C LYS A 415 -12.09 -11.11 -21.18
N ASP A 416 -12.98 -11.92 -21.75
CA ASP A 416 -14.36 -11.50 -21.99
C ASP A 416 -15.06 -11.12 -20.69
N PHE A 417 -14.92 -11.93 -19.64
CA PHE A 417 -15.53 -11.69 -18.34
C PHE A 417 -15.12 -10.33 -17.79
N CYS A 418 -13.82 -10.07 -17.61
CA CYS A 418 -13.36 -8.80 -17.05
C CYS A 418 -13.61 -7.59 -17.97
N ASN A 419 -13.71 -7.78 -19.30
CA ASN A 419 -13.98 -6.69 -20.24
C ASN A 419 -15.47 -6.33 -20.37
N THR A 420 -16.37 -7.28 -20.11
CA THR A 420 -17.83 -7.14 -20.30
C THR A 420 -18.61 -7.16 -18.99
N LEU A 421 -17.92 -7.26 -17.85
CA LEU A 421 -18.52 -7.21 -16.53
C LEU A 421 -19.21 -5.87 -16.32
N ASP A 422 -20.50 -5.94 -16.00
CA ASP A 422 -21.32 -4.80 -15.63
C ASP A 422 -21.44 -4.79 -14.10
N ALA A 423 -20.65 -3.94 -13.45
CA ALA A 423 -20.58 -3.87 -12.00
C ALA A 423 -21.78 -3.06 -11.46
N PRO A 424 -22.48 -3.51 -10.41
CA PRO A 424 -23.53 -2.73 -9.78
C PRO A 424 -23.00 -1.37 -9.29
N GLU A 425 -23.63 -0.27 -9.70
CA GLU A 425 -23.30 1.06 -9.16
C GLU A 425 -23.84 1.20 -7.73
N HIS A 426 -22.99 1.66 -6.81
CA HIS A 426 -23.33 2.00 -5.42
C HIS A 426 -23.77 0.86 -4.49
N ASP A 427 -23.62 -0.41 -4.89
CA ASP A 427 -23.83 -1.56 -4.00
C ASP A 427 -22.49 -2.04 -3.40
N VAL A 428 -22.49 -2.42 -2.11
CA VAL A 428 -21.32 -3.02 -1.43
C VAL A 428 -21.48 -4.53 -1.31
N GLY A 429 -20.36 -5.26 -1.36
CA GLY A 429 -20.36 -6.71 -1.15
C GLY A 429 -21.16 -7.50 -2.18
N TRP A 430 -21.24 -7.00 -3.41
CA TRP A 430 -21.90 -7.68 -4.51
C TRP A 430 -21.10 -8.91 -4.97
N SER A 431 -21.80 -9.81 -5.65
CA SER A 431 -21.18 -10.95 -6.33
C SER A 431 -21.74 -11.10 -7.73
N ILE A 432 -20.87 -11.30 -8.72
CA ILE A 432 -21.27 -11.57 -10.09
C ILE A 432 -20.64 -12.87 -10.58
N GLU A 433 -21.41 -13.64 -11.33
CA GLU A 433 -20.94 -14.87 -11.95
C GLU A 433 -21.43 -14.98 -13.39
N LYS A 434 -20.62 -15.61 -14.24
CA LYS A 434 -20.97 -15.91 -15.63
C LYS A 434 -20.47 -17.29 -15.98
N THR A 435 -21.35 -18.07 -16.60
CA THR A 435 -21.02 -19.38 -17.14
C THR A 435 -20.67 -19.23 -18.62
N TYR A 436 -19.58 -19.87 -19.05
CA TYR A 436 -19.12 -19.92 -20.42
C TYR A 436 -19.18 -21.34 -20.97
N ASN A 437 -19.36 -21.43 -22.30
CA ASN A 437 -19.32 -22.69 -23.06
C ASN A 437 -20.25 -23.76 -22.49
N GLU A 438 -21.49 -23.38 -22.16
CA GLU A 438 -22.49 -24.29 -21.59
C GLU A 438 -22.73 -25.52 -22.48
N GLY A 439 -22.81 -26.69 -21.86
CA GLY A 439 -23.02 -27.97 -22.54
C GLY A 439 -21.79 -28.53 -23.25
N THR A 440 -20.61 -27.92 -23.07
CA THR A 440 -19.35 -28.36 -23.67
C THR A 440 -18.38 -28.94 -22.63
N PRO A 441 -17.35 -29.70 -23.05
CA PRO A 441 -16.27 -30.15 -22.18
C PRO A 441 -15.56 -29.04 -21.39
N ASP A 442 -15.43 -27.84 -21.96
CA ASP A 442 -14.75 -26.71 -21.31
C ASP A 442 -15.72 -25.75 -20.61
N GLN A 443 -16.94 -26.20 -20.31
CA GLN A 443 -17.89 -25.40 -19.53
C GLN A 443 -17.25 -24.96 -18.22
N SER A 444 -17.19 -23.65 -18.01
CA SER A 444 -16.53 -23.02 -16.88
C SER A 444 -17.36 -21.87 -16.32
N LYS A 445 -17.28 -21.66 -15.00
CA LYS A 445 -17.93 -20.56 -14.30
C LYS A 445 -16.87 -19.65 -13.70
N PHE A 446 -16.96 -18.37 -14.04
CA PHE A 446 -16.14 -17.31 -13.47
C PHE A 446 -16.99 -16.54 -12.47
N LYS A 447 -16.45 -16.29 -11.27
CA LYS A 447 -17.12 -15.56 -10.19
C LYS A 447 -16.18 -14.56 -9.55
N ILE A 448 -16.72 -13.37 -9.27
CA ILE A 448 -16.15 -12.37 -8.36
C ILE A 448 -17.13 -12.16 -7.20
N GLU A 449 -16.59 -12.09 -6.00
CA GLU A 449 -17.35 -11.80 -4.78
C GLU A 449 -16.58 -10.77 -3.95
N LEU A 450 -17.24 -9.66 -3.62
CA LEU A 450 -16.68 -8.59 -2.78
C LEU A 450 -17.13 -8.76 -1.33
N THR A 451 -16.31 -8.31 -0.38
CA THR A 451 -16.74 -8.15 1.01
C THR A 451 -17.68 -6.94 1.15
N GLN A 452 -18.42 -6.87 2.26
CA GLN A 452 -19.35 -5.76 2.56
C GLN A 452 -18.71 -4.36 2.64
N ASN A 453 -17.39 -4.28 2.49
CA ASN A 453 -16.61 -3.05 2.60
C ASN A 453 -16.12 -2.53 1.23
N ALA A 454 -16.22 -3.35 0.17
CA ALA A 454 -15.83 -2.99 -1.19
C ALA A 454 -17.05 -2.79 -2.10
N SER A 455 -16.99 -1.77 -2.97
CA SER A 455 -18.00 -1.48 -4.00
C SER A 455 -17.41 -1.31 -5.41
N GLU A 456 -16.14 -0.92 -5.52
CA GLU A 456 -15.51 -0.58 -6.80
C GLU A 456 -15.03 -1.82 -7.57
N PHE A 457 -15.20 -1.82 -8.89
CA PHE A 457 -14.64 -2.85 -9.77
C PHE A 457 -13.32 -2.39 -10.37
N ASP A 458 -12.25 -3.14 -10.11
CA ASP A 458 -10.93 -2.94 -10.71
C ASP A 458 -10.68 -3.97 -11.81
N LYS A 459 -10.75 -3.50 -13.05
CA LYS A 459 -10.60 -4.34 -14.26
C LYS A 459 -9.21 -4.96 -14.37
N ASP A 460 -8.15 -4.23 -14.03
CA ASP A 460 -6.78 -4.72 -14.18
C ASP A 460 -6.50 -5.81 -13.13
N LYS A 461 -6.98 -5.64 -11.90
CA LYS A 461 -6.93 -6.69 -10.87
C LYS A 461 -7.76 -7.91 -11.26
N CYS A 462 -8.92 -7.74 -11.90
CA CYS A 462 -9.70 -8.86 -12.42
C CYS A 462 -8.89 -9.70 -13.41
N LEU A 463 -8.25 -9.04 -14.38
CA LEU A 463 -7.42 -9.70 -15.39
C LEU A 463 -6.22 -10.42 -14.76
N GLU A 464 -5.52 -9.76 -13.83
CA GLU A 464 -4.38 -10.34 -13.12
C GLU A 464 -4.81 -11.56 -12.29
N ALA A 465 -5.91 -11.45 -11.54
CA ALA A 465 -6.36 -12.51 -10.64
C ALA A 465 -6.74 -13.79 -11.38
N PHE A 466 -7.52 -13.68 -12.46
CA PHE A 466 -7.88 -14.86 -13.24
C PHE A 466 -6.69 -15.44 -13.99
N ASN A 467 -5.80 -14.60 -14.53
CA ASN A 467 -4.55 -15.07 -15.13
C ASN A 467 -3.74 -15.90 -14.12
N LYS A 468 -3.57 -15.38 -12.90
CA LYS A 468 -2.86 -16.07 -11.82
C LYS A 468 -3.52 -17.40 -11.46
N ILE A 469 -4.84 -17.44 -11.26
CA ILE A 469 -5.58 -18.68 -10.97
C ILE A 469 -5.37 -19.72 -12.07
N ILE A 470 -5.52 -19.32 -13.33
CA ILE A 470 -5.47 -20.22 -14.48
C ILE A 470 -4.06 -20.78 -14.68
N HIS A 471 -3.00 -19.98 -14.53
CA HIS A 471 -1.64 -20.41 -14.87
C HIS A 471 -0.76 -20.81 -13.69
N SER A 472 -1.16 -20.54 -12.44
CA SER A 472 -0.38 -20.94 -11.26
C SER A 472 -0.86 -22.27 -10.65
N CYS A 473 -2.01 -22.79 -11.10
CA CYS A 473 -2.56 -24.04 -10.59
C CYS A 473 -2.07 -25.30 -11.29
N ASP A 474 -1.24 -25.17 -12.32
CA ASP A 474 -0.72 -26.28 -13.12
C ASP A 474 0.76 -26.10 -13.52
N GLY A 475 1.59 -25.69 -12.54
CA GLY A 475 3.01 -25.42 -12.76
C GLY A 475 3.77 -26.59 -13.40
N SER A 476 4.16 -26.41 -14.67
CA SER A 476 5.15 -27.19 -15.43
C SER A 476 5.20 -28.70 -15.14
N ASP A 477 4.04 -29.37 -15.04
CA ASP A 477 3.97 -30.81 -14.84
C ASP A 477 4.27 -31.54 -16.15
N SER A 478 5.32 -32.35 -16.18
CA SER A 478 5.67 -33.24 -17.30
C SER A 478 4.54 -34.22 -17.68
N ASN A 479 3.59 -34.48 -16.79
CA ASN A 479 2.40 -35.30 -17.04
C ASN A 479 1.21 -34.50 -17.62
N ASN A 480 1.34 -33.18 -17.77
CA ASN A 480 0.35 -32.30 -18.38
C ASN A 480 0.90 -31.58 -19.64
N PRO A 481 1.35 -32.32 -20.68
CA PRO A 481 1.92 -31.72 -21.89
C PRO A 481 0.92 -30.88 -22.69
N MET A 482 -0.38 -31.10 -22.49
CA MET A 482 -1.47 -30.33 -23.10
C MET A 482 -1.80 -29.03 -22.33
N ASN A 483 -1.12 -28.76 -21.21
CA ASN A 483 -1.31 -27.55 -20.40
C ASN A 483 -2.78 -27.38 -19.93
N TRP A 484 -3.42 -28.49 -19.55
CA TRP A 484 -4.78 -28.52 -19.00
C TRP A 484 -4.89 -27.69 -17.74
N LYS A 485 -5.95 -26.88 -17.64
CA LYS A 485 -6.19 -25.98 -16.52
C LYS A 485 -7.29 -26.54 -15.64
N PHE A 486 -7.16 -26.42 -14.31
CA PHE A 486 -8.06 -27.04 -13.33
C PHE A 486 -8.95 -26.04 -12.57
N GLY A 487 -8.73 -24.74 -12.79
CA GLY A 487 -9.38 -23.68 -12.02
C GLY A 487 -8.88 -23.59 -10.58
N GLY A 488 -9.50 -22.71 -9.82
CA GLY A 488 -9.08 -22.39 -8.46
C GLY A 488 -9.81 -21.19 -7.88
N LYS A 489 -9.34 -20.76 -6.72
CA LYS A 489 -9.79 -19.57 -6.00
C LYS A 489 -8.60 -18.74 -5.58
N TRP A 490 -8.72 -17.44 -5.71
CA TRP A 490 -7.84 -16.49 -5.05
C TRP A 490 -8.69 -15.47 -4.31
N ALA A 491 -8.68 -15.53 -2.98
CA ALA A 491 -9.11 -14.41 -2.15
C ALA A 491 -7.90 -13.51 -1.93
N THR A 492 -8.06 -12.20 -2.13
CA THR A 492 -7.04 -11.19 -1.88
C THR A 492 -7.71 -9.87 -1.48
N GLY A 493 -7.33 -9.33 -0.33
CA GLY A 493 -7.97 -8.14 0.24
C GLY A 493 -9.48 -8.35 0.44
N GLU A 494 -10.28 -7.53 -0.24
CA GLU A 494 -11.74 -7.53 -0.19
C GLU A 494 -12.40 -8.32 -1.33
N TYR A 495 -11.62 -8.97 -2.18
CA TYR A 495 -12.10 -9.64 -3.38
C TYR A 495 -11.83 -11.14 -3.33
N THR A 496 -12.79 -11.92 -3.78
CA THR A 496 -12.63 -13.35 -4.04
C THR A 496 -12.90 -13.64 -5.51
N TYR A 497 -11.87 -14.10 -6.21
CA TYR A 497 -11.93 -14.55 -7.60
C TYR A 497 -11.97 -16.07 -7.64
N ARG A 498 -12.84 -16.64 -8.47
CA ARG A 498 -13.03 -18.09 -8.55
C ARG A 498 -13.33 -18.54 -9.98
N VAL A 499 -12.65 -19.62 -10.39
CA VAL A 499 -12.86 -20.30 -11.68
C VAL A 499 -13.18 -21.75 -11.39
N ASP A 500 -14.40 -22.17 -11.71
CA ASP A 500 -14.83 -23.56 -11.57
C ASP A 500 -15.01 -24.20 -12.94
N ILE A 501 -14.53 -25.42 -13.08
CA ILE A 501 -14.72 -26.22 -14.29
C ILE A 501 -15.80 -27.24 -14.00
N HIS A 502 -16.85 -27.25 -14.82
CA HIS A 502 -18.07 -28.00 -14.51
C HIS A 502 -17.94 -29.49 -14.82
N ARG A 503 -17.32 -29.87 -15.95
CA ARG A 503 -17.19 -31.27 -16.35
C ARG A 503 -16.07 -31.98 -15.60
N ASP A 504 -16.43 -32.88 -14.69
CA ASP A 504 -15.52 -33.76 -13.94
C ASP A 504 -15.53 -35.22 -14.44
N ASN A 505 -16.40 -35.54 -15.38
CA ASN A 505 -16.62 -36.86 -15.96
C ASN A 505 -15.84 -37.10 -17.28
N ARG A 506 -14.73 -36.36 -17.47
CA ARG A 506 -13.81 -36.47 -18.62
C ARG A 506 -12.78 -37.60 -18.41
N PRO A 507 -11.96 -37.97 -19.42
CA PRO A 507 -10.90 -38.96 -19.23
C PRO A 507 -9.97 -38.55 -18.08
N TRP A 508 -9.64 -39.50 -17.20
CA TRP A 508 -8.75 -39.27 -16.06
C TRP A 508 -7.72 -40.39 -15.92
N PRO A 509 -6.41 -40.10 -15.84
CA PRO A 509 -5.77 -38.77 -15.92
C PRO A 509 -6.05 -38.01 -17.23
N PRO A 510 -5.92 -36.67 -17.26
CA PRO A 510 -6.15 -35.90 -18.49
C PRO A 510 -5.30 -36.41 -19.66
N PRO A 511 -5.83 -36.36 -20.90
CA PRO A 511 -5.12 -36.87 -22.07
C PRO A 511 -3.82 -36.09 -22.30
N LYS A 512 -2.76 -36.80 -22.67
CA LYS A 512 -1.43 -36.23 -22.94
C LYS A 512 -1.28 -35.72 -24.38
N GLU A 513 -2.20 -36.08 -25.25
CA GLU A 513 -2.26 -35.65 -26.64
C GLU A 513 -3.72 -35.69 -27.11
N PRO A 514 -4.08 -34.95 -28.16
CA PRO A 514 -5.43 -35.03 -28.74
C PRO A 514 -5.72 -36.45 -29.22
N VAL A 515 -6.94 -36.93 -28.96
CA VAL A 515 -7.43 -38.22 -29.46
C VAL A 515 -8.46 -38.00 -30.56
N GLY A 516 -8.61 -39.00 -31.43
CA GLY A 516 -9.64 -38.99 -32.45
C GLY A 516 -9.51 -40.12 -33.45
N ASP A 517 -10.60 -40.41 -34.14
CA ASP A 517 -10.64 -41.29 -35.29
C ASP A 517 -11.54 -40.71 -36.37
N CYS A 518 -11.31 -41.15 -37.60
CA CYS A 518 -12.09 -40.64 -38.71
C CYS A 518 -12.37 -41.70 -39.76
N ARG A 519 -13.61 -41.67 -40.27
CA ARG A 519 -14.10 -42.56 -41.31
C ARG A 519 -14.84 -41.77 -42.38
N SER A 520 -14.78 -42.30 -43.59
CA SER A 520 -15.41 -41.71 -44.75
C SER A 520 -16.17 -42.75 -45.57
N GLU A 521 -17.31 -42.34 -46.11
CA GLU A 521 -18.09 -43.14 -47.02
C GLU A 521 -18.32 -42.37 -48.32
N TYR A 522 -17.91 -42.96 -49.44
CA TYR A 522 -18.24 -42.43 -50.76
C TYR A 522 -19.74 -42.57 -51.04
N LYS A 523 -20.39 -41.48 -51.45
CA LYS A 523 -21.80 -41.43 -51.83
C LYS A 523 -21.96 -40.71 -53.16
N VAL A 524 -21.52 -41.31 -54.27
CA VAL A 524 -21.69 -40.87 -55.69
C VAL A 524 -21.44 -39.38 -55.98
N LEU A 525 -22.28 -38.49 -55.46
CA LEU A 525 -22.19 -37.03 -55.55
C LEU A 525 -21.44 -36.35 -54.39
N PHE A 526 -21.22 -37.03 -53.26
CA PHE A 526 -20.52 -36.47 -52.09
C PHE A 526 -19.79 -37.54 -51.29
N ASN A 527 -18.97 -37.11 -50.33
CA ASN A 527 -18.35 -37.96 -49.32
C ASN A 527 -18.94 -37.63 -47.94
N SER A 528 -19.44 -38.64 -47.24
CA SER A 528 -19.87 -38.52 -45.84
C SER A 528 -18.66 -38.74 -44.94
N ILE A 529 -18.35 -37.77 -44.09
CA ILE A 529 -17.29 -37.85 -43.09
C ILE A 529 -17.93 -38.07 -41.72
N PHE A 530 -17.36 -38.99 -40.96
CA PHE A 530 -17.65 -39.23 -39.55
C PHE A 530 -16.33 -39.13 -38.79
N ILE A 531 -16.25 -38.20 -37.85
CA ILE A 531 -15.03 -37.93 -37.09
C ILE A 531 -15.36 -37.82 -35.61
N HIS A 532 -14.55 -38.46 -34.79
CA HIS A 532 -14.58 -38.34 -33.34
C HIS A 532 -13.32 -37.64 -32.86
N GLY A 533 -13.42 -36.98 -31.70
CA GLY A 533 -12.25 -36.38 -31.09
C GLY A 533 -12.40 -36.14 -29.60
N GLY A 534 -11.28 -35.91 -28.93
CA GLY A 534 -11.18 -35.56 -27.52
C GLY A 534 -9.91 -34.76 -27.27
N GLY A 535 -9.98 -33.77 -26.37
CA GLY A 535 -8.88 -32.85 -26.12
C GLY A 535 -8.67 -31.72 -27.15
N TRP A 536 -9.55 -31.59 -28.14
CA TRP A 536 -9.59 -30.50 -29.14
C TRP A 536 -11.05 -30.23 -29.55
N ALA A 537 -11.35 -29.09 -30.18
CA ALA A 537 -12.74 -28.66 -30.50
C ALA A 537 -13.72 -28.75 -29.30
N THR A 538 -13.24 -28.38 -28.12
CA THR A 538 -13.86 -28.65 -26.82
C THR A 538 -14.91 -27.63 -26.37
N ALA A 539 -15.12 -26.55 -27.11
CA ALA A 539 -15.88 -25.39 -26.61
C ALA A 539 -16.82 -24.71 -27.61
N ASP A 540 -16.85 -25.15 -28.87
CA ASP A 540 -17.45 -24.41 -30.00
C ASP A 540 -18.40 -25.25 -30.87
N PHE A 541 -18.77 -26.46 -30.43
CA PHE A 541 -19.57 -27.42 -31.21
C PHE A 541 -19.01 -27.63 -32.64
N GLY A 542 -17.67 -27.56 -32.75
CA GLY A 542 -16.90 -27.73 -33.97
C GLY A 542 -17.12 -26.65 -35.03
N GLN A 543 -17.73 -25.49 -34.72
CA GLN A 543 -17.97 -24.45 -35.73
C GLN A 543 -16.67 -23.77 -36.20
N ASP A 544 -15.95 -23.14 -35.29
CA ASP A 544 -14.75 -22.36 -35.62
C ASP A 544 -13.50 -23.24 -35.70
N THR A 545 -13.51 -24.35 -34.98
CA THR A 545 -12.39 -25.29 -34.88
C THR A 545 -12.38 -26.26 -36.05
N LEU A 546 -13.44 -27.04 -36.25
CA LEU A 546 -13.46 -28.13 -37.25
C LEU A 546 -14.11 -27.72 -38.58
N LYS A 547 -15.33 -27.16 -38.55
CA LYS A 547 -16.12 -26.84 -39.75
C LYS A 547 -15.46 -25.77 -40.59
N LYS A 548 -14.89 -24.74 -39.95
CA LYS A 548 -14.13 -23.69 -40.62
C LYS A 548 -12.90 -24.24 -41.34
N GLN A 549 -12.12 -25.08 -40.68
CA GLN A 549 -10.91 -25.69 -41.27
C GLN A 549 -11.26 -26.69 -42.38
N ALA A 550 -12.31 -27.50 -42.17
CA ALA A 550 -12.87 -28.36 -43.19
C ALA A 550 -13.28 -27.54 -44.43
N GLY A 551 -14.00 -26.43 -44.22
CA GLY A 551 -14.47 -25.57 -45.30
C GLY A 551 -13.33 -24.91 -46.09
N ALA A 552 -12.34 -24.39 -45.37
CA ALA A 552 -11.14 -23.81 -45.96
C ALA A 552 -10.37 -24.83 -46.79
N CYS A 553 -10.29 -26.09 -46.34
CA CYS A 553 -9.58 -27.12 -47.08
C CYS A 553 -10.36 -27.62 -48.31
N ILE A 554 -11.67 -27.86 -48.19
CA ILE A 554 -12.47 -28.39 -49.31
C ILE A 554 -12.88 -27.32 -50.32
N GLY A 555 -12.73 -26.03 -49.99
CA GLY A 555 -13.07 -24.90 -50.86
C GLY A 555 -14.57 -24.58 -50.92
N SER A 556 -15.36 -25.09 -49.97
CA SER A 556 -16.80 -24.87 -49.84
C SER A 556 -17.24 -25.16 -48.40
N THR A 557 -18.45 -24.75 -48.00
CA THR A 557 -18.96 -25.07 -46.66
C THR A 557 -19.42 -26.54 -46.58
N PRO A 558 -18.99 -27.32 -45.57
CA PRO A 558 -19.53 -28.66 -45.35
C PRO A 558 -21.04 -28.66 -45.20
N THR A 559 -21.73 -29.60 -45.85
CA THR A 559 -23.20 -29.73 -45.80
C THR A 559 -23.62 -30.80 -44.79
N HIS A 560 -24.90 -30.81 -44.39
CA HIS A 560 -25.43 -31.78 -43.40
C HIS A 560 -24.65 -31.85 -42.08
N TRP A 561 -24.12 -30.71 -41.61
CA TRP A 561 -23.31 -30.64 -40.41
C TRP A 561 -24.09 -31.05 -39.15
N LYS A 562 -23.55 -32.04 -38.44
CA LYS A 562 -23.97 -32.47 -37.11
C LYS A 562 -22.76 -32.55 -36.21
N PHE A 563 -22.86 -32.03 -35.00
CA PHE A 563 -21.82 -32.11 -33.97
C PHE A 563 -22.50 -32.32 -32.62
N TRP A 564 -21.96 -33.19 -31.78
CA TRP A 564 -22.44 -33.38 -30.42
C TRP A 564 -21.31 -33.81 -29.49
N TYR A 565 -21.36 -33.33 -28.25
CA TYR A 565 -20.51 -33.80 -27.16
C TYR A 565 -21.12 -35.06 -26.54
N TYR A 566 -20.29 -36.03 -26.19
CA TYR A 566 -20.74 -37.17 -25.41
C TYR A 566 -20.93 -36.76 -23.94
N ASP A 567 -21.87 -37.39 -23.25
CA ASP A 567 -22.02 -37.22 -21.79
C ASP A 567 -20.78 -37.76 -21.06
N LYS A 568 -20.35 -38.97 -21.43
CA LYS A 568 -19.08 -39.57 -21.00
C LYS A 568 -18.24 -39.93 -22.22
N PRO A 569 -16.90 -39.91 -22.09
CA PRO A 569 -16.02 -40.33 -23.17
C PRO A 569 -16.34 -41.74 -23.64
N ASP A 570 -16.13 -42.01 -24.92
CA ASP A 570 -16.22 -43.38 -25.43
C ASP A 570 -15.01 -44.23 -24.96
N LYS A 571 -15.01 -45.50 -25.36
CA LYS A 571 -13.95 -46.47 -25.00
C LYS A 571 -12.56 -46.06 -25.49
N ASP A 572 -12.48 -45.22 -26.52
CA ASP A 572 -11.24 -44.77 -27.15
C ASP A 572 -10.83 -43.38 -26.62
N GLY A 573 -11.59 -42.83 -25.67
CA GLY A 573 -11.33 -41.55 -25.01
C GLY A 573 -11.87 -40.33 -25.74
N ASN A 574 -12.63 -40.50 -26.83
CA ASN A 574 -13.23 -39.38 -27.54
C ASN A 574 -14.33 -38.74 -26.70
N GLU A 575 -14.41 -37.41 -26.76
CA GLU A 575 -15.34 -36.58 -25.99
C GLU A 575 -16.50 -36.02 -26.85
N TRP A 576 -16.37 -36.09 -28.18
CA TRP A 576 -17.38 -35.62 -29.13
C TRP A 576 -17.34 -36.37 -30.46
N ALA A 577 -18.38 -36.16 -31.26
CA ALA A 577 -18.50 -36.66 -32.62
C ALA A 577 -19.04 -35.59 -33.58
N ALA A 578 -18.64 -35.68 -34.84
CA ALA A 578 -19.18 -34.88 -35.92
C ALA A 578 -19.46 -35.73 -37.17
N SER A 579 -20.51 -35.36 -37.89
CA SER A 579 -20.88 -35.95 -39.17
C SER A 579 -21.26 -34.86 -40.16
N PHE A 580 -20.71 -34.91 -41.38
CA PHE A 580 -20.97 -33.93 -42.41
C PHE A 580 -20.59 -34.45 -43.81
N ASN A 581 -21.07 -33.76 -44.83
CA ASN A 581 -20.82 -34.08 -46.22
C ASN A 581 -19.84 -33.10 -46.86
N THR A 582 -18.98 -33.62 -47.73
CA THR A 582 -17.97 -32.88 -48.50
C THR A 582 -18.04 -33.24 -49.99
N PRO A 583 -17.50 -32.42 -50.90
CA PRO A 583 -17.36 -32.81 -52.30
C PRO A 583 -16.51 -34.07 -52.46
N VAL A 584 -16.79 -34.86 -53.50
CA VAL A 584 -16.00 -36.04 -53.85
C VAL A 584 -14.52 -35.69 -54.09
N PHE A 585 -13.63 -36.66 -53.87
CA PHE A 585 -12.17 -36.53 -54.02
C PHE A 585 -11.47 -35.52 -53.08
N THR A 586 -12.15 -35.03 -52.04
CA THR A 586 -11.54 -34.14 -51.04
C THR A 586 -10.89 -34.88 -49.86
N ARG A 587 -11.23 -36.16 -49.64
CA ARG A 587 -10.73 -36.96 -48.51
C ARG A 587 -9.19 -37.01 -48.48
N ALA A 588 -8.55 -37.43 -49.57
CA ALA A 588 -7.11 -37.60 -49.60
C ALA A 588 -6.34 -36.29 -49.29
N ARG A 589 -6.87 -35.15 -49.76
CA ARG A 589 -6.24 -33.83 -49.62
C ARG A 589 -6.45 -33.18 -48.25
N CYS A 590 -7.58 -33.45 -47.61
CA CYS A 590 -8.01 -32.71 -46.42
C CYS A 590 -8.07 -33.53 -45.14
N PHE A 591 -8.25 -34.84 -45.25
CA PHE A 591 -8.69 -35.69 -44.15
C PHE A 591 -7.81 -36.93 -43.98
N ASN A 592 -7.36 -37.57 -45.07
CA ASN A 592 -6.46 -38.73 -44.99
C ASN A 592 -5.02 -38.37 -44.59
N ASN A 593 -4.63 -37.11 -44.77
CA ASN A 593 -3.32 -36.56 -44.41
C ASN A 593 -3.37 -35.75 -43.11
N ASP A 594 -4.44 -35.88 -42.32
CA ASP A 594 -4.71 -35.13 -41.08
C ASP A 594 -4.67 -33.60 -41.22
N LYS A 595 -4.73 -33.04 -42.43
CA LYS A 595 -4.63 -31.59 -42.61
C LYS A 595 -5.70 -30.81 -41.84
N VAL A 596 -6.97 -31.22 -41.96
CA VAL A 596 -8.07 -30.59 -41.23
C VAL A 596 -7.99 -30.86 -39.72
N PRO A 597 -7.86 -32.12 -39.24
CA PRO A 597 -7.64 -32.42 -37.83
C PRO A 597 -6.50 -31.61 -37.19
N ASN A 598 -5.30 -31.61 -37.79
CA ASN A 598 -4.14 -30.90 -37.26
C ASN A 598 -4.36 -29.38 -37.23
N ASN A 599 -4.95 -28.80 -38.28
CA ASN A 599 -5.32 -27.37 -38.29
C ASN A 599 -6.42 -27.02 -37.27
N SER A 600 -7.14 -28.02 -36.77
CA SER A 600 -8.17 -27.89 -35.75
C SER A 600 -7.62 -28.17 -34.33
N GLY A 601 -6.31 -28.39 -34.19
CA GLY A 601 -5.66 -28.72 -32.90
C GLY A 601 -5.78 -30.19 -32.49
N GLY A 602 -6.25 -31.06 -33.38
CA GLY A 602 -6.45 -32.49 -33.14
C GLY A 602 -5.56 -33.40 -33.97
N HIS A 603 -5.74 -34.70 -33.82
CA HIS A 603 -5.10 -35.72 -34.63
C HIS A 603 -6.00 -36.96 -34.72
N VAL A 604 -6.10 -37.59 -35.90
CA VAL A 604 -6.96 -38.77 -36.11
C VAL A 604 -6.30 -39.92 -36.88
N SER A 605 -4.98 -39.83 -37.14
CA SER A 605 -4.20 -40.83 -37.87
C SER A 605 -4.75 -41.17 -39.27
N GLY A 606 -5.33 -40.17 -39.94
CA GLY A 606 -5.90 -40.26 -41.28
C GLY A 606 -7.31 -40.85 -41.33
N CYS A 607 -8.17 -40.27 -42.16
CA CYS A 607 -9.53 -40.75 -42.37
C CYS A 607 -9.60 -42.00 -43.27
N GLY A 608 -9.94 -43.14 -42.66
CA GLY A 608 -10.17 -44.42 -43.36
C GLY A 608 -11.46 -44.46 -44.18
N GLY A 609 -11.61 -45.49 -45.03
CA GLY A 609 -12.83 -45.75 -45.80
C GLY A 609 -12.71 -45.59 -47.32
N THR A 610 -13.86 -45.64 -48.00
CA THR A 610 -13.97 -45.72 -49.47
C THR A 610 -14.16 -44.37 -50.17
N GLY A 611 -14.30 -43.29 -49.38
CA GLY A 611 -14.49 -41.89 -49.81
C GLY A 611 -13.33 -41.24 -50.55
#